data_AF-A0A974UVH3-F1
#
_entry.id   AF-A0A974UVH3-F1
#
_cell.length_a   1.000
_cell.length_b   1.000
_cell.length_c   1.000
_cell.angle_alpha   90.00
_cell.angle_beta   90.00
_cell.angle_gamma   90.00
#
_symmetry.space_group_name_H-M   'P 1'
#
loop_
_entity.id
_entity.type
_entity.pdbx_description
1 polymer ?
#
loop_
_entity_poly.entity_id
_entity_poly.type
_entity_poly.pdbx_seq_one_letter_code
_entity_poly.pdbx_strand_id
1 'polypeptide(L)'
;MTVRKAEPKTLRDAHEVVMDRRPPSDANPSVWLAFRLGNARLYKAIADVDRGHHHEALYWASYEERKAGEISAELQAESKPAD
;
A
#
# COMPACT_ATOMS: atom_id res chain seq x y z
N MET A 1 0.00 -26.57 -3.85
CA MET A 1 1.40 -26.16 -4.02
C MET A 1 1.44 -24.65 -3.95
N THR A 2 1.74 -24.07 -2.78
CA THR A 2 1.82 -22.61 -2.64
C THR A 2 3.16 -22.18 -3.21
N VAL A 3 3.17 -21.75 -4.48
CA VAL A 3 4.36 -21.14 -5.06
C VAL A 3 4.65 -19.91 -4.20
N ARG A 4 5.80 -19.89 -3.50
CA ARG A 4 6.32 -18.65 -2.94
C ARG A 4 6.48 -17.69 -4.12
N LYS A 5 5.56 -16.74 -4.27
CA LYS A 5 5.68 -15.69 -5.30
C LYS A 5 7.06 -15.08 -5.08
N ALA A 6 7.92 -15.16 -6.09
CA ALA A 6 9.23 -14.53 -6.03
C ALA A 6 9.07 -13.05 -5.67
N GLU A 7 10.07 -12.46 -5.01
CA GLU A 7 10.04 -11.03 -4.71
C GLU A 7 9.75 -10.25 -6.01
N PRO A 8 8.74 -9.35 -6.00
CA PRO A 8 8.38 -8.60 -7.18
C PRO A 8 9.58 -7.77 -7.65
N LYS A 9 9.85 -7.79 -8.95
CA LYS A 9 10.99 -7.07 -9.55
C LYS A 9 10.58 -5.99 -10.52
N THR A 10 9.30 -5.93 -10.86
CA THR A 10 8.73 -4.95 -11.78
C THR A 10 7.54 -4.26 -11.16
N LEU A 11 7.21 -3.07 -11.67
CA LEU A 11 5.98 -2.36 -11.27
C LEU A 11 4.73 -3.22 -11.48
N ARG A 12 4.69 -3.98 -12.59
CA ARG A 12 3.60 -4.93 -12.88
C ARG A 12 3.45 -5.99 -11.79
N ASP A 13 4.54 -6.64 -11.38
CA ASP A 13 4.49 -7.68 -10.34
C ASP A 13 3.99 -7.10 -9.02
N ALA A 14 4.37 -5.86 -8.70
CA ALA A 14 3.87 -5.17 -7.52
C ALA A 14 2.37 -4.90 -7.61
N HIS A 15 1.85 -4.46 -8.76
CA HIS A 15 0.40 -4.33 -8.95
C HIS A 15 -0.34 -5.65 -8.72
N GLU A 16 0.18 -6.77 -9.23
CA GLU A 16 -0.43 -8.07 -8.98
C GLU A 16 -0.43 -8.44 -7.48
N VAL A 17 0.69 -8.19 -6.78
CA VAL A 17 0.79 -8.44 -5.34
C VAL A 17 -0.20 -7.58 -4.56
N VAL A 18 -0.36 -6.31 -4.95
CA VAL A 18 -1.32 -5.39 -4.33
C VAL A 18 -2.75 -5.85 -4.54
N MET A 19 -3.09 -6.31 -5.74
CA MET A 19 -4.44 -6.79 -6.07
C MET A 19 -4.79 -8.08 -5.32
N ASP A 20 -3.84 -9.00 -5.20
CA ASP A 20 -4.01 -10.28 -4.48
C ASP A 20 -4.22 -10.08 -2.96
N ARG A 21 -3.60 -9.05 -2.38
CA ARG A 21 -3.65 -8.76 -0.94
C ARG A 21 -4.71 -7.73 -0.55
N ARG A 22 -5.51 -7.25 -1.50
CA ARG A 22 -6.46 -6.17 -1.27
C ARG A 22 -7.51 -6.59 -0.23
N PRO A 23 -7.68 -5.82 0.87
CA PRO A 23 -8.74 -6.09 1.83
C PRO A 23 -10.14 -5.97 1.20
N PRO A 24 -11.15 -6.67 1.74
CA PRO A 24 -12.54 -6.45 1.33
C PRO A 24 -12.98 -5.01 1.67
N SER A 25 -13.99 -4.52 0.96
CA SER A 25 -14.43 -3.11 1.06
C SER A 25 -14.92 -2.71 2.46
N ASP A 26 -15.43 -3.66 3.22
CA ASP A 26 -15.96 -3.51 4.58
C ASP A 26 -14.92 -3.87 5.67
N ALA A 27 -13.66 -4.13 5.29
CA ALA A 27 -12.60 -4.38 6.26
C ALA A 27 -12.42 -3.19 7.21
N ASN A 28 -12.05 -3.48 8.46
CA ASN A 28 -11.76 -2.47 9.46
C ASN A 28 -10.76 -1.43 8.92
N PRO A 29 -10.95 -0.11 9.16
CA PRO A 29 -10.04 0.92 8.68
C PRO A 29 -8.57 0.68 9.05
N SER A 30 -8.30 0.06 10.21
CA SER A 30 -6.92 -0.31 10.61
C SER A 30 -6.28 -1.35 9.69
N VAL A 31 -7.07 -2.27 9.11
CA VAL A 31 -6.59 -3.25 8.11
C VAL A 31 -6.25 -2.54 6.81
N TRP A 32 -7.12 -1.60 6.39
CA TRP A 32 -6.84 -0.75 5.23
C TRP A 32 -5.57 0.09 5.44
N LEU A 33 -5.39 0.68 6.62
CA LEU A 33 -4.19 1.45 6.96
C LEU A 33 -2.91 0.60 6.82
N ALA A 34 -2.90 -0.60 7.40
CA ALA A 34 -1.77 -1.51 7.30
C ALA A 34 -1.48 -1.92 5.85
N PHE A 35 -2.52 -2.19 5.06
CA PHE A 35 -2.39 -2.49 3.63
C PHE A 35 -1.76 -1.33 2.84
N ARG A 36 -2.26 -0.10 3.02
CA ARG A 36 -1.74 1.10 2.34
C ARG A 36 -0.27 1.35 2.67
N LEU A 37 0.10 1.26 3.95
CA LEU A 37 1.49 1.41 4.38
C LEU A 37 2.40 0.30 3.82
N GLY A 38 1.91 -0.93 3.75
CA GLY A 38 2.61 -2.04 3.13
C GLY A 38 2.88 -1.79 1.64
N ASN A 39 1.88 -1.30 0.91
CA ASN A 39 2.01 -0.99 -0.51
C ASN A 39 2.97 0.17 -0.76
N ALA A 40 2.94 1.21 0.07
CA ALA A 40 3.89 2.31 -0.02
C ALA A 40 5.34 1.82 0.05
N ARG A 41 5.64 0.93 1.00
CA ARG A 41 6.98 0.32 1.14
C ARG A 41 7.33 -0.55 -0.07
N LEU A 42 6.37 -1.34 -0.56
CA LEU A 42 6.55 -2.18 -1.74
C LEU A 42 6.91 -1.34 -2.97
N TYR A 43 6.13 -0.32 -3.30
CA TYR A 43 6.39 0.52 -4.47
C TYR A 43 7.71 1.30 -4.34
N LYS A 44 8.09 1.76 -3.13
CA LYS A 44 9.42 2.35 -2.89
C LYS A 44 10.54 1.37 -3.22
N ALA A 45 10.44 0.12 -2.75
CA ALA A 45 11.44 -0.90 -3.05
C ALA A 45 11.52 -1.21 -4.56
N ILE A 46 10.38 -1.24 -5.25
CA ILE A 46 10.35 -1.45 -6.71
C ILE A 46 10.96 -0.27 -7.47
N ALA A 47 10.78 0.96 -7.01
CA ALA A 47 11.37 2.12 -7.67
C ALA A 47 12.91 2.02 -7.79
N ASP A 48 13.56 1.36 -6.83
CA ASP A 48 15.02 1.14 -6.84
C ASP A 48 15.45 -0.02 -7.76
N VAL A 49 14.57 -1.02 -7.93
CA VAL A 49 14.82 -2.25 -8.71
C VAL A 49 14.44 -2.05 -10.18
N ASP A 50 13.22 -1.60 -10.46
CA ASP A 50 12.68 -1.35 -11.80
C ASP A 50 12.92 0.11 -12.19
N ARG A 51 14.17 0.43 -12.51
CA ARG A 51 14.56 1.80 -12.83
C ARG A 51 13.86 2.37 -14.07
N GLY A 52 13.32 1.52 -14.95
CA GLY A 52 12.50 1.95 -16.09
C GLY A 52 11.16 2.56 -15.67
N HIS A 53 10.62 2.13 -14.51
CA HIS A 53 9.38 2.64 -13.94
C HIS A 53 9.60 3.41 -12.63
N HIS A 54 10.83 3.84 -12.36
CA HIS A 54 11.21 4.47 -11.09
C HIS A 54 10.23 5.57 -10.64
N HIS A 55 9.96 6.54 -11.52
CA HIS A 55 9.07 7.66 -11.20
C HIS A 55 7.62 7.24 -11.00
N GLU A 56 7.15 6.25 -11.78
CA GLU A 56 5.79 5.73 -11.65
C GLU A 56 5.62 4.94 -10.34
N ALA A 57 6.61 4.13 -9.97
CA ALA A 57 6.63 3.44 -8.69
C ALA A 57 6.66 4.43 -7.51
N LEU A 58 7.45 5.49 -7.57
CA LEU A 58 7.43 6.55 -6.53
C LEU A 58 6.11 7.32 -6.48
N TYR A 59 5.45 7.53 -7.62
CA TYR A 59 4.11 8.10 -7.65
C TYR A 59 3.13 7.22 -6.86
N TRP A 60 3.12 5.91 -7.12
CA TRP A 60 2.25 4.97 -6.42
C TRP A 60 2.57 4.88 -4.94
N ALA A 61 3.85 4.88 -4.56
CA ALA A 61 4.24 4.95 -3.16
C ALA A 61 3.65 6.18 -2.46
N SER A 62 3.81 7.36 -3.08
CA SER A 62 3.29 8.62 -2.53
C SER A 62 1.76 8.66 -2.50
N TYR A 63 1.09 8.00 -3.45
CA TYR A 63 -0.36 7.83 -3.44
C TYR A 63 -0.81 6.99 -2.24
N GLU A 64 -0.18 5.85 -2.01
CA GLU A 64 -0.52 4.94 -0.91
C GLU A 64 -0.26 5.59 0.46
N GLU A 65 0.81 6.38 0.60
CA GLU A 65 1.09 7.14 1.83
C GLU A 65 0.03 8.19 2.12
N ARG A 66 -0.44 8.90 1.10
CA ARG A 66 -1.54 9.87 1.27
C ARG A 66 -2.82 9.17 1.71
N LYS A 67 -3.16 8.02 1.12
CA LYS A 67 -4.34 7.23 1.51
C LYS A 67 -4.21 6.66 2.92
N ALA A 68 -3.03 6.21 3.31
CA ALA A 68 -2.76 5.83 4.70
C ALA A 68 -2.96 7.02 5.66
N GLY A 69 -2.47 8.20 5.29
CA GLY A 69 -2.63 9.43 6.07
C GLY A 69 -4.09 9.83 6.28
N GLU A 70 -4.92 9.76 5.23
CA GLU A 70 -6.37 9.99 5.30
C GLU A 70 -7.04 9.07 6.33
N ILE A 71 -6.81 7.75 6.23
CA ILE A 71 -7.38 6.75 7.16
C ILE A 71 -6.87 6.97 8.59
N SER A 72 -5.58 7.27 8.74
CA SER A 72 -5.01 7.54 10.06
C SER A 72 -5.63 8.78 10.72
N ALA A 73 -5.96 9.81 9.94
CA ALA A 73 -6.61 11.00 10.45
C ALA A 73 -8.06 10.71 10.88
N GLU A 74 -8.79 9.92 10.10
CA GLU A 74 -10.15 9.46 10.44
C GLU A 74 -10.16 8.67 11.76
N LEU A 75 -9.27 7.68 11.90
CA LEU A 75 -9.13 6.88 13.12
C LEU A 75 -8.80 7.73 14.35
N GLN A 76 -7.98 8.77 14.20
CA GLN A 76 -7.66 9.69 15.29
C GLN A 76 -8.85 10.59 15.66
N ALA A 77 -9.62 11.04 14.68
CA ALA A 77 -10.83 11.83 14.90
C ALA A 77 -11.90 11.03 15.64
N GLU A 78 -12.11 9.76 15.28
CA GLU A 78 -13.03 8.85 15.98
C GLU A 78 -12.58 8.53 17.41
N SER A 79 -11.27 8.47 17.66
CA SER A 79 -10.70 8.17 18.98
C SER A 79 -10.75 9.35 19.95
N LYS A 80 -10.96 10.58 19.47
CA LYS A 80 -11.04 11.77 20.32
C LYS A 80 -12.51 12.01 20.69
N PRO A 81 -12.91 11.89 21.98
CA PRO A 81 -14.26 12.26 22.38
C PRO A 81 -14.46 13.76 22.14
N ALA A 82 -15.64 14.13 21.64
CA ALA A 82 -16.07 15.53 21.64
C ALA A 82 -16.17 15.99 23.10
N ASP A 83 -15.42 17.04 23.43
CA ASP A 83 -15.48 17.75 24.71
C ASP A 83 -16.85 18.44 24.87
#